data_AF-A0A3M2SV00-F1
#
_entry.id   AF-A0A3M2SV00-F1
#
_cell.length_a   1.000
_cell.length_b   1.000
_cell.length_c   1.000
_cell.angle_alpha   90.00
_cell.angle_beta   90.00
_cell.angle_gamma   90.00
#
_symmetry.space_group_name_H-M   'P 1'
#
loop_
_entity.id
_entity.type
_entity.pdbx_description
1 polymer ?
#
loop_
_entity_poly.entity_id
_entity_poly.type
_entity_poly.pdbx_seq_one_letter_code
_entity_poly.pdbx_strand_id
1 'polypeptide(L)'
;MPHDPSALEWLQPPSAGHEDPESAVSAYHPSSEAEGVVPSAIRFSLAGTMLSPSTSLALPTNLGLHHHGNDPQAAGYTIPELAILGRSAFAAQRCIAWQVLGRILFRLGKGEFGERGGTLVDGLWFVIEKEKVVAAMLAEAEGAGGQTQQRGKKKDGAEGEPQGGVPGGFGRHASATAWAVEGVWLWQMGGGGDRGLLKEGVVRSQ
;
A
#
# COMPACT_ATOMS: atom_id res chain seq x y z
N MET A 1 49.68 -24.33 0.68
CA MET A 1 48.22 -24.61 0.68
C MET A 1 47.59 -23.59 -0.25
N PRO A 2 47.26 -23.95 -1.50
CA PRO A 2 46.59 -23.02 -2.41
C PRO A 2 45.16 -22.80 -1.92
N HIS A 3 44.73 -21.54 -1.87
CA HIS A 3 43.38 -21.17 -1.46
C HIS A 3 42.35 -21.70 -2.47
N ASP A 4 41.29 -22.33 -1.97
CA ASP A 4 40.17 -22.83 -2.76
C ASP A 4 39.40 -21.64 -3.36
N PRO A 5 39.33 -21.50 -4.69
CA PRO A 5 38.65 -20.37 -5.35
C PRO A 5 37.14 -20.34 -5.07
N SER A 6 36.52 -21.45 -4.68
CA SER A 6 35.09 -21.49 -4.29
C SER A 6 34.80 -20.72 -2.99
N ALA A 7 35.81 -20.58 -2.12
CA ALA A 7 35.69 -19.79 -0.88
C ALA A 7 35.69 -18.27 -1.13
N LEU A 8 35.88 -17.81 -2.38
CA LEU A 8 35.86 -16.41 -2.79
C LEU A 8 34.62 -16.06 -3.63
N GLU A 9 33.75 -17.03 -3.97
CA GLU A 9 32.53 -16.77 -4.73
C GLU A 9 31.55 -15.86 -3.98
N TRP A 10 31.46 -15.98 -2.64
CA TRP A 10 30.60 -15.12 -1.83
C TRP A 10 31.11 -13.66 -1.71
N LEU A 11 32.39 -13.41 -2.07
CA LEU A 11 33.00 -12.08 -2.10
C LEU A 11 32.91 -11.42 -3.49
N GLN A 12 32.44 -12.15 -4.51
CA GLN A 12 32.18 -11.51 -5.79
C GLN A 12 30.96 -10.60 -5.63
N PRO A 13 31.08 -9.29 -5.96
CA PRO A 13 29.89 -8.47 -6.13
C PRO A 13 29.02 -9.16 -7.19
N PRO A 14 27.69 -9.19 -7.00
CA PRO A 14 26.80 -9.80 -7.98
C PRO A 14 27.10 -9.16 -9.35
N SER A 15 27.45 -10.00 -10.31
CA SER A 15 27.73 -9.58 -11.68
C SER A 15 26.58 -8.69 -12.16
N ALA A 16 26.88 -7.53 -12.73
CA ALA A 16 25.90 -6.57 -13.25
C ALA A 16 24.99 -7.14 -14.38
N GLY A 17 25.10 -8.42 -14.70
CA GLY A 17 24.25 -9.15 -15.64
C GLY A 17 23.30 -10.17 -14.99
N HIS A 18 23.24 -10.23 -13.65
CA HIS A 18 22.21 -10.98 -12.90
C HIS A 18 21.05 -10.05 -12.50
N GLU A 19 20.64 -9.18 -13.40
CA GLU A 19 19.35 -8.50 -13.25
C GLU A 19 18.26 -9.54 -13.54
N ASP A 20 17.26 -9.62 -12.65
CA ASP A 20 16.12 -10.52 -12.85
C ASP A 20 15.47 -10.15 -14.20
N PRO A 21 15.25 -11.10 -15.13
CA PRO A 21 14.62 -10.78 -16.41
C PRO A 21 13.27 -10.06 -16.26
N GLU A 22 12.56 -10.22 -15.14
CA GLU A 22 11.34 -9.44 -14.85
C GLU A 22 11.62 -7.96 -14.52
N SER A 23 12.77 -7.63 -13.91
CA SER A 23 13.16 -6.25 -13.58
C SER A 23 13.50 -5.44 -14.84
N ALA A 24 14.11 -6.07 -15.85
CA ALA A 24 14.44 -5.40 -17.13
C ALA A 24 13.20 -5.02 -17.95
N VAL A 25 12.04 -5.65 -17.69
CA VAL A 25 10.76 -5.37 -18.36
C VAL A 25 9.96 -4.29 -17.63
N SER A 26 10.36 -3.92 -16.41
CA SER A 26 9.70 -2.84 -15.66
C SER A 26 9.91 -1.51 -16.37
N ALA A 27 8.82 -0.76 -16.58
CA ALA A 27 8.90 0.61 -17.08
C ALA A 27 9.68 1.55 -16.15
N TYR A 28 9.92 1.14 -14.91
CA TYR A 28 10.64 1.89 -13.88
C TYR A 28 12.11 1.47 -13.75
N HIS A 29 12.61 0.63 -14.66
CA HIS A 29 14.03 0.31 -14.75
C HIS A 29 14.81 1.45 -15.44
N PRO A 30 16.01 1.83 -14.98
CA PRO A 30 16.78 2.93 -15.60
C PRO A 30 17.16 2.66 -17.07
N SER A 31 17.25 1.39 -17.48
CA SER A 31 17.50 0.98 -18.87
C SER A 31 16.24 0.50 -19.61
N SER A 32 15.04 0.78 -19.08
CA SER A 32 13.79 0.32 -19.69
C SER A 32 13.53 0.98 -21.05
N GLU A 33 13.11 0.18 -22.02
CA GLU A 33 12.58 0.63 -23.33
C GLU A 33 11.05 0.49 -23.41
N ALA A 34 10.36 0.30 -22.27
CA ALA A 34 8.92 0.08 -22.25
C ALA A 34 8.14 1.27 -22.86
N GLU A 35 7.28 0.99 -23.84
CA GLU A 35 6.44 2.00 -24.50
C GLU A 35 5.23 2.45 -23.65
N GLY A 36 4.95 1.76 -22.54
CA GLY A 36 3.82 2.06 -21.68
C GLY A 36 3.93 1.44 -20.29
N VAL A 37 3.12 1.93 -19.37
CA VAL A 37 3.05 1.43 -17.98
C VAL A 37 1.70 0.77 -17.75
N VAL A 38 1.71 -0.50 -17.36
CA VAL A 38 0.49 -1.20 -16.98
C VAL A 38 -0.07 -0.62 -15.66
N PRO A 39 -1.40 -0.53 -15.49
CA PRO A 39 -2.00 0.10 -14.30
C PRO A 39 -1.52 -0.45 -12.95
N SER A 40 -1.22 -1.75 -12.88
CA SER A 40 -0.69 -2.39 -11.66
C SER A 40 0.73 -1.99 -11.32
N ALA A 41 1.53 -1.55 -12.31
CA ALA A 41 2.91 -1.11 -12.12
C ALA A 41 3.02 0.40 -11.84
N ILE A 42 1.91 1.14 -11.91
CA ILE A 42 1.93 2.59 -11.66
C ILE A 42 2.32 2.86 -10.21
N ARG A 43 3.34 3.70 -10.04
CA ARG A 43 3.85 4.10 -8.73
C ARG A 43 3.19 5.37 -8.24
N PHE A 44 2.93 5.41 -6.94
CA PHE A 44 2.36 6.55 -6.25
C PHE A 44 3.29 7.04 -5.15
N SER A 45 3.34 8.36 -4.98
CA SER A 45 4.01 8.96 -3.83
C SER A 45 3.23 8.70 -2.54
N LEU A 46 3.85 9.00 -1.39
CA LEU A 46 3.14 8.97 -0.10
C LEU A 46 1.93 9.93 -0.06
N ALA A 47 1.92 10.97 -0.90
CA ALA A 47 0.79 11.89 -1.04
C ALA A 47 -0.33 11.33 -1.95
N GLY A 48 -0.17 10.12 -2.50
CA GLY A 48 -1.10 9.51 -3.44
C GLY A 48 -1.04 10.10 -4.85
N THR A 49 0.01 10.84 -5.20
CA THR A 49 0.19 11.38 -6.56
C THR A 49 0.84 10.32 -7.46
N MET A 50 0.41 10.23 -8.71
CA MET A 50 1.05 9.34 -9.68
C MET A 50 2.47 9.83 -9.99
N LEU A 51 3.41 8.90 -10.12
CA LEU A 51 4.79 9.16 -10.50
C LEU A 51 5.05 8.57 -11.88
N SER A 52 5.52 9.40 -12.82
CA SER A 52 6.04 8.87 -14.09
C SER A 52 7.36 8.14 -13.85
N PRO A 53 7.77 7.20 -14.73
CA PRO A 53 9.07 6.54 -14.63
C PRO A 53 10.24 7.51 -14.44
N SER A 54 10.31 8.57 -15.23
CA SER A 54 11.37 9.58 -15.12
C SER A 54 11.37 10.29 -13.76
N THR A 55 10.18 10.63 -13.23
CA THR A 55 10.09 11.26 -11.90
C THR A 55 10.47 10.28 -10.81
N SER A 56 9.98 9.04 -10.91
CA SER A 56 10.25 7.97 -9.96
C SER A 56 11.74 7.64 -9.84
N LEU A 57 12.49 7.71 -10.94
CA LEU A 57 13.93 7.46 -10.98
C LEU A 57 14.77 8.67 -10.54
N ALA A 58 14.24 9.89 -10.68
CA ALA A 58 14.94 11.11 -10.31
C ALA A 58 14.79 11.49 -8.82
N LEU A 59 13.82 10.89 -8.11
CA LEU A 59 13.55 11.22 -6.71
C LEU A 59 14.69 10.74 -5.80
N PRO A 60 15.16 11.56 -4.85
CA PRO A 60 16.17 11.16 -3.88
C PRO A 60 15.73 10.02 -2.95
N THR A 61 16.65 9.09 -2.67
CA THR A 61 16.39 7.92 -1.81
C THR A 61 16.10 8.26 -0.35
N ASN A 62 16.54 9.43 0.12
CA ASN A 62 16.32 9.91 1.49
C ASN A 62 14.86 10.30 1.79
N LEU A 63 13.97 10.31 0.79
CA LEU A 63 12.56 10.64 0.96
C LEU A 63 11.73 9.49 1.55
N GLY A 64 12.33 8.31 1.75
CA GLY A 64 11.62 7.13 2.27
C GLY A 64 10.55 6.59 1.32
N LEU A 65 10.59 6.98 0.05
CA LEU A 65 9.73 6.44 -1.01
C LEU A 65 10.31 5.18 -1.67
N HIS A 66 11.55 4.82 -1.40
CA HIS A 66 12.19 3.65 -1.98
C HIS A 66 11.98 2.46 -1.05
N HIS A 67 11.59 1.33 -1.62
CA HIS A 67 11.42 0.07 -0.91
C HIS A 67 12.35 -0.99 -1.47
N HIS A 68 12.71 -1.99 -0.67
CA HIS A 68 13.62 -3.08 -1.07
C HIS A 68 12.93 -4.17 -1.92
N GLY A 69 11.93 -3.80 -2.73
CA GLY A 69 11.14 -4.73 -3.54
C GLY A 69 11.74 -4.94 -4.93
N ASN A 70 10.87 -5.18 -5.91
CA ASN A 70 11.26 -5.61 -7.26
C ASN A 70 11.98 -4.52 -8.10
N ASP A 71 11.75 -3.23 -7.82
CA ASP A 71 12.57 -2.13 -8.37
C ASP A 71 13.07 -1.22 -7.23
N PRO A 72 14.19 -1.54 -6.57
CA PRO A 72 14.69 -0.75 -5.45
C PRO A 72 15.13 0.66 -5.85
N GLN A 73 15.45 0.86 -7.13
CA GLN A 73 15.88 2.13 -7.69
C GLN A 73 14.73 3.11 -7.94
N ALA A 74 13.48 2.63 -7.96
CA ALA A 74 12.31 3.44 -8.31
C ALA A 74 11.55 3.89 -7.06
N ALA A 75 11.36 5.20 -6.91
CA ALA A 75 10.57 5.78 -5.82
C ALA A 75 9.05 5.53 -5.97
N GLY A 76 8.38 5.34 -4.85
CA GLY A 76 6.92 5.24 -4.75
C GLY A 76 6.45 3.80 -4.67
N TYR A 77 5.17 3.63 -4.35
CA TYR A 77 4.54 2.35 -4.12
C TYR A 77 3.44 2.09 -5.14
N THR A 78 3.33 0.86 -5.60
CA THR A 78 2.21 0.41 -6.43
C THR A 78 1.00 0.04 -5.58
N ILE A 79 -0.19 -0.01 -6.19
CA ILE A 79 -1.41 -0.44 -5.50
C ILE A 79 -1.30 -1.88 -4.94
N PRO A 80 -0.78 -2.87 -5.70
CA PRO A 80 -0.58 -4.23 -5.17
C PRO A 80 0.38 -4.28 -3.97
N GLU A 81 1.49 -3.54 -4.00
CA GLU A 81 2.42 -3.46 -2.88
C GLU A 81 1.77 -2.87 -1.63
N LEU A 82 1.03 -1.76 -1.78
CA LEU A 82 0.29 -1.15 -0.67
C LEU A 82 -0.77 -2.11 -0.12
N ALA A 83 -1.45 -2.87 -0.97
CA ALA A 83 -2.43 -3.86 -0.54
C ALA A 83 -1.77 -4.97 0.31
N ILE A 84 -0.58 -5.42 -0.06
CA ILE A 84 0.22 -6.38 0.73
C ILE A 84 0.63 -5.75 2.06
N LEU A 85 1.17 -4.52 2.04
CA LEU A 85 1.59 -3.80 3.26
C LEU A 85 0.42 -3.57 4.23
N GLY A 86 -0.79 -3.30 3.72
CA GLY A 86 -2.01 -3.17 4.52
C GLY A 86 -2.40 -4.44 5.29
N ARG A 87 -1.90 -5.60 4.87
CA ARG A 87 -2.11 -6.91 5.53
C ARG A 87 -0.93 -7.37 6.38
N SER A 88 0.13 -6.56 6.50
CA SER A 88 1.34 -6.93 7.22
C SER A 88 1.11 -7.16 8.72
N ALA A 89 1.90 -8.02 9.35
CA ALA A 89 1.94 -8.12 10.81
C ALA A 89 2.50 -6.85 11.48
N PHE A 90 3.24 -6.02 10.76
CA PHE A 90 3.88 -4.82 11.30
C PHE A 90 2.96 -3.59 11.20
N ALA A 91 2.62 -3.01 12.36
CA ALA A 91 1.64 -1.94 12.45
C ALA A 91 2.01 -0.68 11.63
N ALA A 92 3.29 -0.29 11.57
CA ALA A 92 3.67 0.93 10.85
C ALA A 92 3.52 0.77 9.32
N GLN A 93 3.79 -0.43 8.78
CA GLN A 93 3.54 -0.73 7.36
C GLN A 93 2.06 -0.61 7.03
N ARG A 94 1.18 -1.11 7.90
CA ARG A 94 -0.27 -0.98 7.75
C ARG A 94 -0.74 0.48 7.80
N CYS A 95 -0.22 1.28 8.73
CA CYS A 95 -0.56 2.70 8.81
C CYS A 95 -0.22 3.45 7.51
N ILE A 96 1.00 3.26 6.99
CA ILE A 96 1.44 3.88 5.74
C ILE A 96 0.57 3.41 4.58
N ALA A 97 0.30 2.10 4.49
CA ALA A 97 -0.53 1.53 3.43
C ALA A 97 -1.92 2.17 3.37
N TRP A 98 -2.64 2.21 4.49
CA TRP A 98 -4.00 2.76 4.52
C TRP A 98 -4.04 4.26 4.27
N GLN A 99 -3.05 5.00 4.78
CA GLN A 99 -2.92 6.42 4.52
C GLN A 99 -2.73 6.72 3.02
N VAL A 100 -1.82 6.01 2.35
CA VAL A 100 -1.55 6.22 0.92
C VAL A 100 -2.72 5.74 0.06
N LEU A 101 -3.28 4.55 0.35
CA LEU A 101 -4.43 4.02 -0.39
C LEU A 101 -5.66 4.93 -0.28
N GLY A 102 -5.94 5.49 0.90
CA GLY A 102 -7.02 6.48 1.07
C GLY A 102 -6.84 7.71 0.17
N ARG A 103 -5.62 8.25 0.10
CA ARG A 103 -5.28 9.39 -0.78
C ARG A 103 -5.43 9.04 -2.25
N ILE A 104 -4.96 7.85 -2.67
CA ILE A 104 -5.12 7.37 -4.05
C ILE A 104 -6.60 7.25 -4.41
N LEU A 105 -7.42 6.62 -3.55
CA LEU A 105 -8.85 6.42 -3.77
C LEU A 105 -9.59 7.76 -3.90
N PHE A 106 -9.26 8.73 -3.04
CA PHE A 106 -9.83 10.07 -3.13
C PHE A 106 -9.51 10.74 -4.46
N ARG A 107 -8.23 10.83 -4.83
CA ARG A 107 -7.78 11.48 -6.08
C ARG A 107 -8.33 10.78 -7.33
N LEU A 108 -8.36 9.44 -7.31
CA LEU A 108 -8.94 8.64 -8.38
C LEU A 108 -10.44 8.90 -8.53
N GLY A 109 -11.18 8.96 -7.41
CA GLY A 109 -12.60 9.29 -7.43
C GLY A 109 -12.89 10.70 -7.96
N LYS A 110 -12.05 11.67 -7.58
CA LYS A 110 -12.14 13.07 -8.03
C LYS A 110 -11.75 13.27 -9.50
N GLY A 111 -11.26 12.23 -10.18
CA GLY A 111 -10.87 12.28 -11.58
C GLY A 111 -9.50 12.91 -11.82
N GLU A 112 -8.63 13.01 -10.80
CA GLU A 112 -7.32 13.65 -10.93
C GLU A 112 -6.34 12.85 -11.81
N PHE A 113 -6.64 11.58 -12.08
CA PHE A 113 -5.83 10.70 -12.93
C PHE A 113 -6.39 10.54 -14.35
N GLY A 114 -7.45 11.29 -14.69
CA GLY A 114 -8.10 11.25 -16.00
C GLY A 114 -9.61 11.14 -15.91
N GLU A 115 -10.24 11.15 -17.08
CA GLU A 115 -11.69 11.11 -17.20
C GLU A 115 -12.26 9.74 -16.77
N ARG A 116 -13.48 9.78 -16.20
CA ARG A 116 -14.20 8.56 -15.82
C ARG A 116 -14.51 7.73 -17.07
N GLY A 117 -14.11 6.45 -17.07
CA GLY A 117 -14.25 5.56 -18.23
C GLY A 117 -13.04 5.57 -19.16
N GLY A 118 -12.01 6.36 -18.86
CA GLY A 118 -10.72 6.29 -19.55
C GLY A 118 -9.98 4.98 -19.21
N THR A 119 -9.19 4.49 -20.16
CA THR A 119 -8.45 3.21 -20.04
C THR A 119 -7.59 3.14 -18.78
N LEU A 120 -6.88 4.22 -18.44
CA LEU A 120 -6.07 4.33 -17.24
C LEU A 120 -6.91 4.24 -15.96
N VAL A 121 -7.98 5.05 -15.88
CA VAL A 121 -8.85 5.11 -14.70
C VAL A 121 -9.53 3.76 -14.48
N ASP A 122 -10.05 3.14 -15.53
CA ASP A 122 -10.70 1.84 -15.45
C ASP A 122 -9.71 0.73 -15.09
N GLY A 123 -8.49 0.79 -15.62
CA GLY A 123 -7.40 -0.10 -15.23
C GLY A 123 -7.02 0.03 -13.76
N LEU A 124 -6.94 1.25 -13.22
CA LEU A 124 -6.66 1.47 -11.79
C LEU A 124 -7.79 0.93 -10.90
N TRP A 125 -9.05 1.17 -11.27
CA TRP A 125 -10.19 0.58 -10.55
C TRP A 125 -10.19 -0.95 -10.62
N PHE A 126 -9.84 -1.53 -11.76
CA PHE A 126 -9.69 -2.97 -11.89
C PHE A 126 -8.63 -3.53 -10.94
N VAL A 127 -7.47 -2.87 -10.81
CA VAL A 127 -6.42 -3.27 -9.86
C VAL A 127 -6.92 -3.17 -8.41
N ILE A 128 -7.62 -2.09 -8.07
CA ILE A 128 -8.23 -1.90 -6.72
C ILE A 128 -9.21 -3.03 -6.39
N GLU A 129 -10.06 -3.42 -7.35
CA GLU A 129 -11.01 -4.52 -7.20
C GLU A 129 -10.29 -5.87 -7.07
N LYS A 130 -9.31 -6.14 -7.95
CA LYS A 130 -8.50 -7.38 -7.97
C LYS A 130 -7.78 -7.59 -6.63
N GLU A 131 -7.16 -6.55 -6.10
CA GLU A 131 -6.39 -6.60 -4.85
C GLU A 131 -7.28 -6.49 -3.59
N LYS A 132 -8.61 -6.36 -3.77
CA LYS A 132 -9.61 -6.24 -2.69
C LYS A 132 -9.31 -5.11 -1.71
N VAL A 133 -8.76 -4.00 -2.22
CA VAL A 133 -8.28 -2.87 -1.40
C VAL A 133 -9.38 -2.29 -0.52
N VAL A 134 -10.53 -1.95 -1.11
CA VAL A 134 -11.64 -1.31 -0.39
C VAL A 134 -12.22 -2.27 0.65
N ALA A 135 -12.43 -3.54 0.28
CA ALA A 135 -12.95 -4.56 1.20
C ALA A 135 -12.01 -4.78 2.40
N ALA A 136 -10.70 -4.86 2.16
CA ALA A 136 -9.71 -4.99 3.23
C ALA A 136 -9.67 -3.76 4.14
N MET A 137 -9.79 -2.55 3.57
CA MET A 137 -9.82 -1.30 4.32
C MET A 137 -11.08 -1.19 5.19
N LEU A 138 -12.25 -1.60 4.68
CA LEU A 138 -13.50 -1.67 5.46
C LEU A 138 -13.37 -2.65 6.63
N ALA A 139 -12.86 -3.86 6.38
CA ALA A 139 -12.65 -4.86 7.43
C ALA A 139 -11.67 -4.37 8.52
N GLU A 140 -10.61 -3.67 8.13
CA GLU A 140 -9.67 -3.04 9.08
C GLU A 140 -10.37 -1.97 9.93
N ALA A 141 -11.18 -1.11 9.31
CA ALA A 141 -11.93 -0.06 9.99
C ALA A 141 -12.96 -0.62 11.00
N GLU A 142 -13.63 -1.72 10.65
CA GLU A 142 -14.57 -2.43 11.53
C GLU A 142 -13.87 -3.15 12.71
N GLY A 143 -12.64 -3.62 12.48
CA GLY A 143 -11.82 -4.34 13.46
C GLY A 143 -11.52 -3.59 14.77
N ALA A 144 -11.75 -2.26 14.82
CA ALA A 144 -11.71 -1.47 16.06
C ALA A 144 -12.62 -2.03 17.17
N GLY A 145 -13.79 -2.59 16.79
CA GLY A 145 -14.76 -3.12 17.75
C GLY A 145 -14.37 -4.46 18.37
N GLY A 146 -13.52 -5.25 17.68
CA GLY A 146 -13.19 -6.62 18.09
C GLY A 146 -12.00 -6.74 19.03
N GLN A 147 -10.98 -5.89 18.89
CA GLN A 147 -9.78 -5.98 19.73
C GLN A 147 -9.98 -5.47 21.18
N THR A 148 -11.01 -4.65 21.42
CA THR A 148 -11.33 -4.18 22.79
C THR A 148 -12.01 -5.27 23.63
N GLN A 149 -12.66 -6.27 23.04
CA GLN A 149 -13.34 -7.33 23.81
C GLN A 149 -12.41 -8.44 24.32
N GLN A 150 -11.23 -8.65 23.73
CA GLN A 150 -10.38 -9.78 24.09
C GLN A 150 -9.48 -9.53 25.32
N ARG A 151 -9.47 -8.31 25.86
CA ARG A 151 -8.66 -7.92 27.03
C ARG A 151 -9.47 -7.69 28.31
N GLY A 152 -10.74 -8.11 28.31
CA GLY A 152 -11.71 -7.85 29.38
C GLY A 152 -12.43 -9.06 29.98
N LYS A 153 -11.94 -10.30 29.81
CA LYS A 153 -12.51 -11.44 30.55
C LYS A 153 -11.96 -11.48 31.98
N LYS A 154 -12.62 -10.68 32.80
CA LYS A 154 -12.56 -10.53 34.27
C LYS A 154 -12.52 -11.90 34.97
N LYS A 155 -11.63 -12.04 35.97
CA LYS A 155 -11.79 -13.00 37.07
C LYS A 155 -12.13 -12.16 38.30
N ASP A 156 -13.27 -12.47 38.90
CA ASP A 156 -13.95 -11.68 39.92
C ASP A 156 -13.17 -11.52 41.22
N GLY A 157 -13.33 -10.36 41.86
CA GLY A 157 -12.93 -10.14 43.25
C GLY A 157 -12.77 -8.67 43.62
N ALA A 158 -13.67 -8.19 44.49
CA ALA A 158 -13.64 -6.96 45.28
C ALA A 158 -14.21 -5.67 44.66
N GLU A 159 -15.22 -5.17 45.36
CA GLU A 159 -15.91 -3.89 45.21
C GLU A 159 -14.94 -2.73 45.47
N GLY A 160 -14.95 -1.75 44.57
CA GLY A 160 -14.23 -0.48 44.68
C GLY A 160 -14.85 0.54 43.73
N GLU A 161 -15.14 1.73 44.26
CA GLU A 161 -15.90 2.85 43.69
C GLU A 161 -15.57 3.26 42.24
N PRO A 162 -16.49 3.95 41.53
CA PRO A 162 -16.28 4.38 40.15
C PRO A 162 -15.40 5.62 40.10
N GLN A 163 -14.11 5.47 39.80
CA GLN A 163 -13.25 6.60 39.46
C GLN A 163 -13.22 6.83 37.95
N GLY A 164 -13.80 7.96 37.55
CA GLY A 164 -13.28 8.87 36.53
C GLY A 164 -12.95 8.29 35.16
N GLY A 165 -13.86 8.46 34.21
CA GLY A 165 -13.53 8.38 32.79
C GLY A 165 -12.40 9.36 32.44
N VAL A 166 -11.29 8.83 31.95
CA VAL A 166 -10.16 9.64 31.48
C VAL A 166 -10.52 10.16 30.07
N PRO A 167 -10.51 11.48 29.83
CA PRO A 167 -10.80 12.04 28.52
C PRO A 167 -9.66 11.73 27.54
N GLY A 168 -10.02 11.65 26.26
CA GLY A 168 -9.19 11.20 25.14
C GLY A 168 -7.76 11.74 25.16
N GLY A 169 -6.80 10.83 25.10
CA GLY A 169 -5.38 11.13 25.01
C GLY A 169 -5.01 11.68 23.63
N PHE A 170 -4.90 13.01 23.53
CA PHE A 170 -4.04 13.65 22.54
C PHE A 170 -2.60 13.18 22.80
N GLY A 171 -2.10 12.26 21.96
CA GLY A 171 -0.72 11.75 22.08
C GLY A 171 -0.49 10.31 21.66
N ARG A 172 -1.52 9.55 21.25
CA ARG A 172 -1.31 8.23 20.62
C ARG A 172 -1.16 8.42 19.12
N HIS A 173 -0.03 7.97 18.55
CA HIS A 173 0.13 7.85 17.10
C HIS A 173 -1.08 7.11 16.51
N ALA A 174 -1.63 7.63 15.42
CA ALA A 174 -2.82 7.06 14.78
C ALA A 174 -2.57 5.58 14.41
N SER A 175 -3.48 4.71 14.85
CA SER A 175 -3.41 3.28 14.57
C SER A 175 -3.72 2.98 13.11
N ALA A 176 -3.35 1.80 12.63
CA ALA A 176 -3.72 1.33 11.29
C ALA A 176 -5.25 1.40 11.07
N THR A 177 -6.03 1.07 12.09
CA THR A 177 -7.48 1.19 12.08
C THR A 177 -7.96 2.63 11.93
N ALA A 178 -7.35 3.59 12.61
CA ALA A 178 -7.71 5.01 12.46
C ALA A 178 -7.44 5.49 11.01
N TRP A 179 -6.30 5.11 10.43
CA TRP A 179 -6.00 5.41 9.03
C TRP A 179 -6.93 4.70 8.05
N ALA A 180 -7.38 3.48 8.35
CA ALA A 180 -8.36 2.79 7.53
C ALA A 180 -9.74 3.47 7.56
N VAL A 181 -10.19 3.94 8.74
CA VAL A 181 -11.42 4.73 8.87
C VAL A 181 -11.34 6.02 8.05
N GLU A 182 -10.22 6.74 8.14
CA GLU A 182 -9.99 7.93 7.30
C GLU A 182 -9.96 7.56 5.81
N GLY A 183 -9.31 6.45 5.45
CA GLY A 183 -9.27 5.95 4.09
C GLY A 183 -10.65 5.64 3.51
N VAL A 184 -11.54 5.03 4.30
CA VAL A 184 -12.93 4.77 3.91
C VAL A 184 -13.67 6.08 3.68
N TRP A 185 -13.49 7.05 4.58
CA TRP A 185 -14.08 8.38 4.42
C TRP A 185 -13.59 9.10 3.15
N LEU A 186 -12.28 9.05 2.89
CA LEU A 186 -11.66 9.60 1.68
C LEU A 186 -12.20 8.94 0.40
N TRP A 187 -12.35 7.61 0.40
CA TRP A 187 -12.93 6.86 -0.72
C TRP A 187 -14.38 7.28 -1.00
N GLN A 188 -15.21 7.40 0.04
CA GLN A 188 -16.59 7.87 -0.09
C GLN A 188 -16.64 9.30 -0.62
N MET A 189 -15.79 10.19 -0.08
CA MET A 189 -15.77 11.60 -0.46
C MET A 189 -15.17 11.87 -1.85
N GLY A 190 -14.33 10.98 -2.34
CA GLY A 190 -13.84 11.00 -3.71
C GLY A 190 -14.96 10.80 -4.74
N GLY A 191 -16.16 10.38 -4.35
CA GLY A 191 -17.21 10.01 -5.31
C GLY A 191 -17.02 8.60 -5.89
N GLY A 192 -16.30 7.74 -5.15
CA GLY A 192 -16.13 6.33 -5.45
C GLY A 192 -17.43 5.53 -5.34
N GLY A 193 -18.36 5.91 -4.44
CA GLY A 193 -19.61 5.16 -4.22
C GLY A 193 -19.31 3.70 -3.92
N ASP A 194 -19.94 2.75 -4.65
CA ASP A 194 -19.67 1.31 -4.54
C ASP A 194 -18.46 0.84 -5.40
N ARG A 195 -17.77 1.75 -6.10
CA ARG A 195 -16.69 1.39 -7.02
C ARG A 195 -15.44 0.96 -6.25
N GLY A 196 -14.77 -0.09 -6.72
CA GLY A 196 -13.67 -0.72 -5.99
C GLY A 196 -14.09 -1.89 -5.12
N LEU A 197 -15.40 -2.13 -4.94
CA LEU A 197 -15.94 -3.37 -4.39
C LEU A 197 -16.26 -4.33 -5.54
N LEU A 198 -15.81 -5.58 -5.41
CA LEU A 198 -16.26 -6.66 -6.29
C LEU A 198 -17.75 -6.91 -6.00
N LYS A 199 -18.62 -6.70 -7.00
CA LYS A 199 -20.02 -7.13 -6.91
C LYS A 199 -20.06 -8.66 -6.86
N GLU A 200 -20.77 -9.23 -5.88
CA GLU A 200 -20.92 -10.68 -5.76
C GLU A 200 -21.38 -11.28 -7.10
N GLY A 201 -20.64 -12.28 -7.58
CA GLY A 201 -20.95 -13.00 -8.83
C GLY A 201 -20.37 -12.42 -10.13
N VAL A 202 -19.67 -11.28 -10.10
CA VAL A 202 -19.08 -10.69 -11.31
C VAL A 202 -17.57 -10.96 -11.37
N VAL A 203 -17.17 -11.93 -12.19
CA VAL A 203 -15.77 -12.07 -12.64
C VAL A 203 -15.62 -11.21 -13.90
N ARG A 204 -14.92 -10.08 -13.81
CA ARG A 204 -14.50 -9.34 -15.01
C ARG A 204 -13.27 -10.05 -15.57
N SER A 205 -13.42 -10.72 -16.71
CA SER A 205 -12.30 -11.31 -17.45
C SER A 205 -11.31 -10.22 -17.87
N GLN A 206 -10.03 -10.57 -17.80
CA GLN A 206 -8.88 -9.73 -18.16
C GLN A 206 -8.88 -9.34 -19.64
#